data_AF-X1RIK8-F1
#
_entry.id   AF-X1RIK8-F1
#
_cell.length_a   1.000
_cell.length_b   1.000
_cell.length_c   1.000
_cell.angle_alpha   90.00
_cell.angle_beta   90.00
_cell.angle_gamma   90.00
#
_symmetry.space_group_name_H-M   'P 1'
#
loop_
_entity.id
_entity.type
_entity.pdbx_description
1 polymer ?
#
loop_
_entity_poly.entity_id
_entity_poly.type
_entity_poly.pdbx_seq_one_letter_code
_entity_poly.pdbx_strand_id
1 'polypeptide(L)'
;MLESVLKRALQAIFGDGSDISILNPMPVTDRAGGKAVAGLLNRDTILAGATTTLYDCAELSLNDCSRFLALTVQARYNAGATAGIKVHVITSPTGTDAGAHTGGMGAAVLDDENAHFRIPDGLVGLRVHNGTDGSEGVITGNTETTVTAALAGGVANVWNTGDDYWITGAGYDTEDFDTWEPGFVADTFIRQTKVYDPDPIWFKVLIENLDAVNAVTDVSVLFAYENRT
;
A
#
# COMPACT_ATOMS: atom_id res chain seq x y z
N MET A 1 -17.21 -38.00 12.79
CA MET A 1 -18.42 -37.21 13.11
C MET A 1 -18.15 -36.07 14.09
N LEU A 2 -17.42 -36.30 15.19
CA LEU A 2 -17.11 -35.22 16.16
C LEU A 2 -16.16 -34.15 15.59
N GLU A 3 -15.12 -34.56 14.85
CA GLU A 3 -14.19 -33.62 14.17
C GLU A 3 -14.89 -32.72 13.14
N SER A 4 -15.78 -33.27 12.32
CA SER A 4 -16.50 -32.50 11.30
C SER A 4 -17.48 -31.49 11.91
N VAL A 5 -18.03 -31.79 13.09
CA VAL A 5 -18.93 -30.87 13.83
C VAL A 5 -18.11 -29.79 14.54
N LEU A 6 -16.98 -30.14 15.13
CA LEU A 6 -16.07 -29.19 15.77
C LEU A 6 -15.48 -28.21 14.74
N LYS A 7 -15.09 -28.69 13.56
CA LYS A 7 -14.58 -27.84 12.47
C LYS A 7 -15.63 -26.85 11.98
N ARG A 8 -16.88 -27.30 11.80
CA ARG A 8 -18.02 -26.42 11.46
C ARG A 8 -18.33 -25.39 12.55
N ALA A 9 -18.26 -25.78 13.82
CA ALA A 9 -18.48 -24.86 14.92
C ALA A 9 -17.38 -23.78 15.01
N LEU A 10 -16.12 -24.16 14.79
CA LEU A 10 -15.00 -23.22 14.75
C LEU A 10 -15.05 -22.29 13.53
N GLN A 11 -15.42 -22.81 12.36
CA GLN A 11 -15.65 -22.01 11.15
C GLN A 11 -16.79 -21.01 11.31
N ALA A 12 -17.86 -21.39 12.04
CA ALA A 12 -18.98 -20.49 12.32
C ALA A 12 -18.63 -19.37 13.31
N ILE A 13 -17.66 -19.60 14.21
CA ILE A 13 -17.25 -18.61 15.23
C ILE A 13 -16.13 -17.69 14.69
N PHE A 14 -15.22 -18.21 13.85
CA PHE A 14 -14.00 -17.50 13.42
C PHE A 14 -13.93 -17.24 11.90
N GLY A 15 -14.94 -17.66 11.13
CA GLY A 15 -15.00 -17.56 9.67
C GLY A 15 -14.41 -18.77 8.95
N ASP A 16 -14.69 -18.89 7.65
CA ASP A 16 -14.35 -20.05 6.81
C ASP A 16 -12.83 -20.32 6.67
N GLY A 17 -12.00 -19.37 7.12
CA GLY A 17 -10.53 -19.46 7.18
C GLY A 17 -9.95 -19.86 8.55
N SER A 18 -10.75 -20.41 9.48
CA SER A 18 -10.32 -20.74 10.85
C SER A 18 -9.41 -21.95 10.99
N ASP A 19 -8.75 -22.42 9.92
CA ASP A 19 -7.68 -23.40 10.07
C ASP A 19 -6.52 -22.69 10.79
N ILE A 20 -6.39 -22.92 12.11
CA ILE A 20 -5.15 -22.68 12.86
C ILE A 20 -4.13 -23.66 12.28
N SER A 21 -3.53 -23.23 11.19
CA SER A 21 -2.54 -23.95 10.41
C SER A 21 -1.19 -23.33 10.71
N ILE A 22 -0.13 -24.14 10.71
CA ILE A 22 1.24 -23.62 10.77
C ILE A 22 1.53 -22.65 9.61
N LEU A 23 0.71 -22.72 8.54
CA LEU A 23 0.78 -21.87 7.35
C LEU A 23 -0.02 -20.56 7.47
N ASN A 24 -0.91 -20.42 8.47
CA ASN A 24 -1.65 -19.20 8.73
C ASN A 24 -1.88 -18.99 10.24
N PRO A 25 -0.82 -18.87 11.04
CA PRO A 25 -0.97 -18.59 12.46
C PRO A 25 -1.56 -17.18 12.59
N MET A 26 -2.74 -17.07 13.21
CA MET A 26 -3.15 -15.76 13.73
C MET A 26 -2.05 -15.25 14.67
N PRO A 27 -1.78 -13.94 14.72
CA PRO A 27 -0.75 -13.39 15.59
C PRO A 27 -1.13 -13.53 17.07
N VAL A 28 -0.79 -14.67 17.67
CA VAL A 28 -0.91 -14.93 19.11
C VAL A 28 0.32 -14.32 19.80
N THR A 29 0.10 -13.40 20.75
CA THR A 29 1.15 -12.99 21.71
C THR A 29 0.71 -13.39 23.11
N ASP A 30 1.66 -13.62 24.01
CA ASP A 30 1.46 -14.07 25.38
C ASP A 30 1.43 -12.91 26.41
N ARG A 31 1.55 -11.65 25.97
CA ARG A 31 1.53 -10.45 26.84
C ARG A 31 0.32 -9.56 26.62
N ALA A 32 -0.21 -9.03 27.74
CA ALA A 32 -1.31 -8.07 27.79
C ALA A 32 -0.94 -6.64 27.30
N GLY A 33 0.16 -6.48 26.57
CA GLY A 33 0.51 -5.23 25.89
C GLY A 33 -0.52 -4.94 24.81
N GLY A 34 -1.05 -3.71 24.77
CA GLY A 34 -2.15 -3.33 23.86
C GLY A 34 -1.79 -3.63 22.40
N LYS A 35 -2.44 -4.65 21.83
CA LYS A 35 -2.40 -4.94 20.40
C LYS A 35 -3.26 -3.90 19.68
N ALA A 36 -2.69 -3.22 18.70
CA ALA A 36 -3.46 -2.48 17.72
C ALA A 36 -3.63 -3.35 16.47
N VAL A 37 -4.88 -3.48 16.01
CA VAL A 37 -5.19 -3.97 14.67
C VAL A 37 -5.84 -2.81 13.94
N ALA A 38 -5.25 -2.36 12.84
CA ALA A 38 -5.87 -1.36 11.99
C ALA A 38 -5.82 -1.82 10.53
N GLY A 39 -6.79 -1.33 9.76
CA GLY A 39 -6.80 -1.49 8.31
C GLY A 39 -5.73 -0.61 7.69
N LEU A 40 -4.86 -1.20 6.89
CA LEU A 40 -3.84 -0.51 6.12
C LEU A 40 -4.35 -0.12 4.74
N LEU A 41 -5.07 -1.05 4.11
CA LEU A 41 -5.68 -0.88 2.79
C LEU A 41 -7.03 -1.59 2.81
N ASN A 42 -8.05 -0.95 2.24
CA ASN A 42 -9.37 -1.56 2.06
C ASN A 42 -9.95 -1.12 0.71
N ARG A 43 -10.17 -2.08 -0.19
CA ARG A 43 -10.69 -1.84 -1.54
C ARG A 43 -11.75 -2.88 -1.86
N ASP A 44 -12.94 -2.40 -2.21
CA ASP A 44 -14.03 -3.27 -2.66
C ASP A 44 -13.66 -4.04 -3.94
N THR A 45 -12.85 -3.44 -4.81
CA THR A 45 -12.44 -4.03 -6.08
C THR A 45 -11.08 -3.49 -6.53
N ILE A 46 -10.21 -4.40 -6.98
CA ILE A 46 -9.01 -4.11 -7.77
C ILE A 46 -9.25 -4.65 -9.18
N LEU A 47 -9.17 -3.77 -10.18
CA LEU A 47 -9.43 -4.13 -11.57
C LEU A 47 -8.41 -5.14 -12.10
N ALA A 48 -8.76 -5.80 -13.20
CA ALA A 48 -7.88 -6.72 -13.89
C ALA A 48 -6.55 -6.06 -14.28
N GLY A 49 -5.42 -6.69 -13.93
CA GLY A 49 -4.07 -6.18 -14.20
C GLY A 49 -3.70 -4.88 -13.50
N ALA A 50 -4.53 -4.38 -12.57
CA ALA A 50 -4.30 -3.10 -11.90
C ALA A 50 -3.51 -3.27 -10.60
N THR A 51 -2.76 -2.23 -10.26
CA THR A 51 -2.08 -2.09 -8.97
C THR A 51 -2.70 -0.93 -8.20
N THR A 52 -2.89 -1.09 -6.90
CA THR A 52 -3.35 0.00 -6.02
C THR A 52 -2.31 1.13 -5.97
N THR A 53 -2.72 2.33 -5.58
CA THR A 53 -1.81 3.48 -5.47
C THR A 53 -1.34 3.69 -4.03
N LEU A 54 -0.35 4.55 -3.82
CA LEU A 54 0.09 4.94 -2.47
C LEU A 54 -1.02 5.64 -1.67
N TYR A 55 -2.04 6.16 -2.34
CA TYR A 55 -3.20 6.80 -1.72
C TYR A 55 -4.19 5.77 -1.15
N ASP A 56 -4.29 4.58 -1.75
CA ASP A 56 -5.18 3.50 -1.28
C ASP A 56 -4.72 2.90 0.06
N CYS A 57 -3.47 3.17 0.45
CA CYS A 57 -2.83 2.63 1.63
C CYS A 57 -2.57 3.75 2.65
N ALA A 58 -3.09 3.57 3.87
CA ALA A 58 -2.69 4.39 5.01
C ALA A 58 -1.19 4.21 5.28
N GLU A 59 -0.53 5.28 5.69
CA GLU A 59 0.86 5.19 6.14
C GLU A 59 0.92 4.55 7.53
N LEU A 60 1.85 3.61 7.71
CA LEU A 60 2.15 3.03 9.01
C LEU A 60 3.56 3.42 9.44
N SER A 61 3.68 4.09 10.59
CA SER A 61 4.98 4.35 11.22
C SER A 61 5.39 3.13 12.05
N LEU A 62 6.56 2.55 11.77
CA LEU A 62 7.11 1.46 12.59
C LEU A 62 7.94 2.00 13.77
N ASN A 63 8.08 3.31 13.93
CA ASN A 63 8.77 3.93 15.06
C ASN A 63 8.14 3.53 16.41
N ASP A 64 6.82 3.33 16.42
CA ASP A 64 6.06 2.88 17.59
C ASP A 64 5.93 1.36 17.67
N CYS A 65 6.53 0.61 16.75
CA CYS A 65 6.53 -0.85 16.75
C CYS A 65 7.75 -1.38 17.51
N SER A 66 7.53 -2.34 18.41
CA SER A 66 8.57 -2.80 19.32
C SER A 66 9.30 -4.06 18.88
N ARG A 67 8.61 -5.04 18.25
CA ARG A 67 9.18 -6.39 18.08
C ARG A 67 8.66 -7.23 16.90
N PHE A 68 7.41 -7.06 16.47
CA PHE A 68 6.90 -7.80 15.31
C PHE A 68 5.80 -7.02 14.60
N LEU A 69 5.78 -7.14 13.28
CA LEU A 69 4.69 -6.68 12.41
C LEU A 69 4.11 -7.89 11.69
N ALA A 70 2.82 -8.15 11.86
CA ALA A 70 2.10 -9.16 11.07
C ALA A 70 1.19 -8.46 10.06
N LEU A 71 1.35 -8.79 8.78
CA LEU A 71 0.46 -8.35 7.71
C LEU A 71 -0.44 -9.51 7.31
N THR A 72 -1.75 -9.30 7.41
CA THR A 72 -2.75 -10.23 6.95
C THR A 72 -3.45 -9.64 5.73
N VAL A 73 -3.35 -10.34 4.60
CA VAL A 73 -4.06 -10.00 3.37
C VAL A 73 -5.28 -10.88 3.22
N GLN A 74 -6.38 -10.28 2.78
CA GLN A 74 -7.64 -10.94 2.47
C GLN A 74 -8.09 -10.51 1.08
N ALA A 75 -8.61 -11.45 0.30
CA ALA A 75 -9.12 -11.17 -1.04
C ALA A 75 -10.08 -12.27 -1.50
N ARG A 76 -11.03 -11.92 -2.36
CA ARG A 76 -11.92 -12.85 -3.06
C ARG A 76 -11.54 -12.91 -4.54
N TYR A 77 -11.22 -14.10 -5.01
CA TYR A 77 -10.92 -14.37 -6.42
C TYR A 77 -12.18 -14.72 -7.19
N ASN A 78 -12.25 -14.25 -8.44
CA ASN A 78 -13.29 -14.64 -9.38
C ASN A 78 -13.21 -16.14 -9.73
N ALA A 79 -14.33 -16.75 -10.10
CA ALA A 79 -14.37 -18.13 -10.57
C ALA A 79 -13.60 -18.37 -11.87
N GLY A 80 -13.53 -17.36 -12.74
CA GLY A 80 -12.74 -17.37 -13.98
C GLY A 80 -11.30 -16.89 -13.80
N ALA A 81 -10.86 -16.60 -12.57
CA ALA A 81 -9.50 -16.14 -12.34
C ALA A 81 -8.48 -17.23 -12.70
N THR A 82 -7.35 -16.80 -13.26
CA THR A 82 -6.20 -17.62 -13.66
C THR A 82 -4.94 -17.28 -12.87
N ALA A 83 -4.94 -16.15 -12.17
CA ALA A 83 -3.85 -15.70 -11.30
C ALA A 83 -4.40 -15.00 -10.04
N GLY A 84 -3.56 -14.93 -9.01
CA GLY A 84 -3.89 -14.30 -7.73
C GLY A 84 -3.48 -12.83 -7.67
N ILE A 85 -3.25 -12.34 -6.45
CA ILE A 85 -2.63 -11.03 -6.23
C ILE A 85 -1.15 -11.17 -5.89
N LYS A 86 -0.41 -10.08 -6.04
CA LYS A 86 0.93 -9.90 -5.49
C LYS A 86 0.90 -8.76 -4.49
N VAL A 87 1.54 -8.98 -3.35
CA VAL A 87 1.66 -8.02 -2.26
C VAL A 87 3.04 -7.40 -2.36
N HIS A 88 3.07 -6.09 -2.58
CA HIS A 88 4.29 -5.28 -2.56
C HIS A 88 4.37 -4.60 -1.21
N VAL A 89 5.44 -4.89 -0.48
CA VAL A 89 5.76 -4.23 0.76
C VAL A 89 6.81 -3.18 0.48
N ILE A 90 6.48 -1.93 0.75
CA ILE A 90 7.32 -0.79 0.41
C ILE A 90 7.63 0.05 1.65
N THR A 91 8.83 0.58 1.68
CA THR A 91 9.35 1.35 2.81
C THR A 91 9.84 2.72 2.36
N SER A 92 9.63 3.73 3.19
CA SER A 92 10.20 5.06 2.98
C SER A 92 10.95 5.52 4.21
N PRO A 93 12.17 6.08 4.09
CA PRO A 93 12.85 6.69 5.21
C PRO A 93 12.17 7.98 5.70
N THR A 94 11.44 8.68 4.83
CA THR A 94 10.94 10.04 5.08
C THR A 94 9.42 10.20 4.92
N GLY A 95 8.73 9.29 4.23
CA GLY A 95 7.32 9.43 3.85
C GLY A 95 7.05 10.60 2.90
N THR A 96 8.10 11.11 2.23
CA THR A 96 8.03 12.28 1.34
C THR A 96 9.04 12.14 0.20
N ASP A 97 8.59 12.38 -1.03
CA ASP A 97 9.48 12.64 -2.18
C ASP A 97 9.71 14.14 -2.30
N ALA A 98 10.93 14.54 -2.63
CA ALA A 98 11.26 15.94 -2.85
C ALA A 98 12.37 16.06 -3.90
N GLY A 99 12.39 17.19 -4.60
CA GLY A 99 13.34 17.45 -5.68
C GLY A 99 13.21 18.85 -6.23
N ALA A 100 13.75 19.07 -7.42
CA ALA A 100 13.67 20.34 -8.14
C ALA A 100 13.16 20.12 -9.56
N HIS A 101 12.25 20.99 -10.02
CA HIS A 101 11.74 20.96 -11.39
C HIS A 101 12.87 21.27 -12.37
N THR A 102 13.23 20.29 -13.21
CA THR A 102 14.23 20.44 -14.28
C THR A 102 13.62 20.85 -15.62
N GLY A 103 12.30 20.78 -15.75
CA GLY A 103 11.59 21.18 -16.97
C GLY A 103 11.62 22.69 -17.26
N GLY A 104 10.95 23.09 -18.34
CA GLY A 104 10.89 24.49 -18.77
C GLY A 104 10.09 25.42 -17.84
N MET A 105 10.29 26.72 -18.01
CA MET A 105 9.56 27.78 -17.30
C MET A 105 8.08 27.84 -17.68
N GLY A 106 7.21 28.12 -16.70
CA GLY A 106 5.76 28.23 -16.91
C GLY A 106 5.09 26.91 -17.30
N ALA A 107 5.67 25.78 -16.92
CA ALA A 107 5.14 24.46 -17.25
C ALA A 107 3.90 24.12 -16.39
N ALA A 108 2.95 23.43 -17.01
CA ALA A 108 1.76 22.92 -16.33
C ALA A 108 2.00 21.55 -15.65
N VAL A 109 3.15 20.93 -15.91
CA VAL A 109 3.54 19.60 -15.44
C VAL A 109 4.90 19.73 -14.78
N LEU A 110 5.04 19.14 -13.59
CA LEU A 110 6.34 18.99 -12.94
C LEU A 110 7.14 17.95 -13.73
N ASP A 111 8.38 18.27 -14.04
CA ASP A 111 9.33 17.39 -14.72
C ASP A 111 10.66 17.48 -13.98
N ASP A 112 11.07 16.36 -13.41
CA ASP A 112 12.35 16.21 -12.70
C ASP A 112 13.06 14.99 -13.26
N GLU A 113 14.05 15.23 -14.12
CA GLU A 113 14.84 14.18 -14.79
C GLU A 113 15.62 13.29 -13.80
N ASN A 114 15.78 13.72 -12.55
CA ASN A 114 16.46 12.96 -11.50
C ASN A 114 15.47 12.25 -10.56
N ALA A 115 14.17 12.47 -10.73
CA ALA A 115 13.16 11.77 -9.94
C ALA A 115 13.04 10.31 -10.38
N HIS A 116 12.58 9.48 -9.44
CA HIS A 116 12.33 8.06 -9.66
C HIS A 116 10.96 7.67 -9.09
N PHE A 117 9.89 8.25 -9.62
CA PHE A 117 8.51 7.91 -9.28
C PHE A 117 8.15 6.52 -9.84
N ARG A 118 8.52 5.47 -9.10
CA ARG A 118 8.53 4.06 -9.54
C ARG A 118 7.24 3.57 -10.17
N ILE A 119 6.08 4.06 -9.72
CA ILE A 119 4.77 3.53 -10.08
C ILE A 119 4.04 4.56 -10.94
N PRO A 120 3.85 4.29 -12.24
CA PRO A 120 2.98 5.11 -13.08
C PRO A 120 1.61 5.24 -12.44
N ASP A 121 1.13 6.47 -12.32
CA ASP A 121 -0.10 6.85 -11.61
C ASP A 121 -0.19 6.41 -10.13
N GLY A 122 0.90 5.91 -9.54
CA GLY A 122 0.95 5.49 -8.14
C GLY A 122 0.89 6.65 -7.14
N LEU A 123 1.14 7.88 -7.60
CA LEU A 123 1.02 9.11 -6.81
C LEU A 123 -0.35 9.77 -6.93
N VAL A 124 -1.26 9.24 -7.78
CA VAL A 124 -2.58 9.84 -7.99
C VAL A 124 -3.36 9.91 -6.69
N GLY A 125 -3.93 11.09 -6.42
CA GLY A 125 -4.65 11.41 -5.19
C GLY A 125 -3.79 12.04 -4.08
N LEU A 126 -2.46 11.91 -4.15
CA LEU A 126 -1.55 12.64 -3.26
C LEU A 126 -1.48 14.13 -3.63
N ARG A 127 -0.83 14.92 -2.77
CA ARG A 127 -0.65 16.37 -2.95
C ARG A 127 0.81 16.69 -3.24
N VAL A 128 1.04 17.42 -4.33
CA VAL A 128 2.32 18.02 -4.67
C VAL A 128 2.31 19.50 -4.27
N HIS A 129 3.43 19.96 -3.74
CA HIS A 129 3.64 21.34 -3.33
C HIS A 129 4.81 21.94 -4.13
N ASN A 130 4.60 23.12 -4.70
CA ASN A 130 5.66 23.97 -5.21
C ASN A 130 6.14 24.85 -4.06
N GLY A 131 7.31 24.52 -3.52
CA GLY A 131 7.92 25.20 -2.38
C GLY A 131 8.34 26.63 -2.68
N THR A 132 8.64 26.92 -3.95
CA THR A 132 9.20 28.19 -4.37
C THR A 132 8.13 29.28 -4.45
N ASP A 133 6.95 28.96 -4.99
CA ASP A 133 5.85 29.93 -5.14
C ASP A 133 4.69 29.71 -4.16
N GLY A 134 4.74 28.63 -3.38
CA GLY A 134 3.77 28.26 -2.35
C GLY A 134 2.48 27.64 -2.91
N SER A 135 2.40 27.34 -4.20
CA SER A 135 1.25 26.68 -4.80
C SER A 135 1.24 25.18 -4.52
N GLU A 136 0.08 24.56 -4.61
CA GLU A 136 -0.08 23.11 -4.43
C GLU A 136 -1.22 22.57 -5.30
N GLY A 137 -1.22 21.26 -5.54
CA GLY A 137 -2.22 20.60 -6.36
C GLY A 137 -2.41 19.13 -6.01
N VAL A 138 -3.58 18.59 -6.31
CA VAL A 138 -3.85 17.15 -6.24
C VAL A 138 -3.33 16.50 -7.52
N ILE A 139 -2.54 15.44 -7.37
CA ILE A 139 -1.94 14.71 -8.48
C ILE A 139 -3.01 13.91 -9.23
N THR A 140 -3.10 14.12 -10.54
CA THR A 140 -4.03 13.41 -11.44
C THR A 140 -3.34 12.41 -12.34
N GLY A 141 -2.01 12.40 -12.37
CA GLY A 141 -1.20 11.40 -13.08
C GLY A 141 0.28 11.61 -12.84
N ASN A 142 1.06 10.55 -12.95
CA ASN A 142 2.51 10.62 -12.88
C ASN A 142 3.17 9.57 -13.79
N THR A 143 4.32 9.93 -14.36
CA THR A 143 5.26 8.97 -14.96
C THR A 143 6.43 8.77 -14.00
N GLU A 144 7.52 8.14 -14.46
CA GLU A 144 8.77 8.00 -13.69
C GLU A 144 9.38 9.34 -13.27
N THR A 145 9.26 10.38 -14.10
CA THR A 145 9.92 11.68 -13.88
C THR A 145 8.95 12.86 -13.88
N THR A 146 7.67 12.64 -14.16
CA THR A 146 6.69 13.74 -14.29
C THR A 146 5.50 13.59 -13.37
N VAL A 147 4.97 14.73 -12.91
CA VAL A 147 3.74 14.79 -12.12
C VAL A 147 2.79 15.83 -12.72
N THR A 148 1.55 15.41 -12.99
CA THR A 148 0.48 16.30 -13.46
C THR A 148 -0.43 16.67 -12.29
N ALA A 149 -0.51 17.96 -12.00
CA ALA A 149 -1.43 18.52 -11.01
C ALA A 149 -1.80 19.96 -11.39
N ALA A 150 -3.05 20.34 -11.20
CA ALA A 150 -3.46 21.75 -11.33
C ALA A 150 -3.05 22.51 -10.06
N LEU A 151 -2.00 23.33 -10.17
CA LEU A 151 -1.50 24.13 -9.06
C LEU A 151 -2.42 25.33 -8.77
N ALA A 152 -2.60 25.62 -7.49
CA ALA A 152 -3.33 26.79 -7.01
C ALA A 152 -2.79 27.27 -5.65
N GLY A 153 -3.16 28.49 -5.27
CA GLY A 153 -2.85 29.06 -3.94
C GLY A 153 -1.51 29.78 -3.81
N GLY A 154 -0.63 29.69 -4.82
CA GLY A 154 0.67 30.37 -4.85
C GLY A 154 0.69 31.60 -5.74
N VAL A 155 1.89 32.17 -5.91
CA VAL A 155 2.11 33.40 -6.67
C VAL A 155 1.93 33.18 -8.18
N ALA A 156 2.53 32.13 -8.73
CA ALA A 156 2.56 31.89 -10.17
C ALA A 156 1.61 30.76 -10.59
N ASN A 157 1.42 29.75 -9.72
CA ASN A 157 0.60 28.56 -9.97
C ASN A 157 1.02 27.78 -11.23
N VAL A 158 2.32 27.81 -11.51
CA VAL A 158 2.99 27.11 -12.62
C VAL A 158 4.37 26.66 -12.15
N TRP A 159 4.94 25.66 -12.81
CA TRP A 159 6.30 25.21 -12.55
C TRP A 159 7.32 26.05 -13.32
N ASN A 160 8.35 26.52 -12.63
CA ASN A 160 9.51 27.21 -13.19
C ASN A 160 10.76 26.35 -13.00
N THR A 161 11.70 26.43 -13.94
CA THR A 161 12.96 25.69 -13.84
C THR A 161 13.68 26.06 -12.55
N GLY A 162 14.00 25.04 -11.75
CA GLY A 162 14.62 25.20 -10.43
C GLY A 162 13.64 25.42 -9.28
N ASP A 163 12.33 25.34 -9.50
CA ASP A 163 11.36 25.32 -8.41
C ASP A 163 11.56 24.06 -7.56
N ASP A 164 11.67 24.24 -6.24
CA ASP A 164 11.75 23.14 -5.28
C ASP A 164 10.33 22.57 -5.07
N TYR A 165 10.21 21.25 -4.98
CA TYR A 165 8.94 20.58 -4.71
C TYR A 165 9.05 19.52 -3.62
N TRP A 166 7.91 19.20 -3.02
CA TRP A 166 7.75 17.98 -2.23
C TRP A 166 6.36 17.38 -2.39
N ILE A 167 6.26 16.06 -2.20
CA ILE A 167 5.04 15.27 -2.27
C ILE A 167 4.88 14.52 -0.95
N THR A 168 3.81 14.84 -0.22
CA THR A 168 3.54 14.20 1.07
C THR A 168 2.93 12.80 0.88
N GLY A 169 3.38 11.83 1.67
CA GLY A 169 2.93 10.43 1.58
C GLY A 169 3.52 9.65 0.40
N ALA A 170 4.66 10.11 -0.13
CA ALA A 170 5.46 9.51 -1.20
C ALA A 170 6.85 9.07 -0.67
N GLY A 171 7.88 8.95 -1.52
CA GLY A 171 9.25 8.65 -1.06
C GLY A 171 9.53 7.19 -0.76
N TYR A 172 8.71 6.28 -1.26
CA TYR A 172 8.92 4.83 -1.10
C TYR A 172 9.88 4.37 -2.20
N ASP A 173 11.13 4.15 -1.79
CA ASP A 173 12.33 3.87 -2.59
C ASP A 173 12.19 2.70 -3.59
N THR A 174 13.09 2.72 -4.58
CA THR A 174 13.32 1.96 -5.81
C THR A 174 13.17 0.44 -5.81
N GLU A 175 13.09 -0.23 -4.65
CA GLU A 175 12.89 -1.68 -4.56
C GLU A 175 11.87 -2.03 -3.46
N ASP A 176 11.00 -3.01 -3.74
CA ASP A 176 10.09 -3.53 -2.72
C ASP A 176 10.94 -4.14 -1.59
N PHE A 177 10.70 -3.74 -0.35
CA PHE A 177 11.34 -4.35 0.82
C PHE A 177 11.06 -5.86 0.86
N ASP A 178 9.86 -6.25 0.44
CA ASP A 178 9.49 -7.64 0.24
C ASP A 178 8.33 -7.73 -0.75
N THR A 179 8.31 -8.85 -1.48
CA THR A 179 7.25 -9.14 -2.45
C THR A 179 6.85 -10.59 -2.34
N TRP A 180 5.55 -10.85 -2.25
CA TRP A 180 5.04 -12.21 -2.13
C TRP A 180 3.65 -12.36 -2.72
N GLU A 181 3.35 -13.59 -3.14
CA GLU A 181 2.07 -13.98 -3.72
C GLU A 181 1.29 -14.82 -2.70
N PRO A 182 0.16 -14.33 -2.16
CA PRO A 182 -0.74 -15.16 -1.37
C PRO A 182 -1.21 -16.37 -2.18
N GLY A 183 -1.59 -17.44 -1.48
CA GLY A 183 -2.14 -18.64 -2.10
C GLY A 183 -3.29 -18.30 -3.06
N PHE A 184 -3.32 -18.99 -4.20
CA PHE A 184 -4.31 -18.77 -5.24
C PHE A 184 -5.12 -20.03 -5.52
N VAL A 185 -6.44 -19.89 -5.43
CA VAL A 185 -7.43 -20.86 -5.91
C VAL A 185 -8.61 -20.06 -6.46
N ALA A 186 -8.99 -20.31 -7.72
CA ALA A 186 -10.15 -19.64 -8.32
C ALA A 186 -11.44 -19.91 -7.54
N ASP A 187 -12.39 -18.97 -7.58
CA ASP A 187 -13.67 -19.02 -6.83
C ASP A 187 -13.51 -19.15 -5.31
N THR A 188 -12.42 -18.64 -4.73
CA THR A 188 -12.18 -18.72 -3.29
C THR A 188 -11.93 -17.38 -2.65
N PHE A 189 -12.19 -17.35 -1.34
CA PHE A 189 -11.72 -16.30 -0.46
C PHE A 189 -10.44 -16.76 0.22
N ILE A 190 -9.40 -15.94 0.17
CA ILE A 190 -8.12 -16.22 0.81
C ILE A 190 -7.88 -15.30 1.99
N ARG A 191 -7.12 -15.82 2.96
CA ARG A 191 -6.56 -15.05 4.05
C ARG A 191 -5.17 -15.60 4.37
N GLN A 192 -4.15 -14.78 4.23
CA GLN A 192 -2.78 -15.20 4.50
C GLN A 192 -2.03 -14.15 5.29
N THR A 193 -1.21 -14.59 6.24
CA THR A 193 -0.44 -13.73 7.12
C THR A 193 1.05 -13.94 6.92
N LYS A 194 1.81 -12.84 6.79
CA LYS A 194 3.28 -12.83 6.80
C LYS A 194 3.78 -11.94 7.94
N VAL A 195 4.86 -12.35 8.59
CA VAL A 195 5.43 -11.66 9.77
C VAL A 195 6.79 -11.07 9.39
N TYR A 196 7.04 -9.86 9.89
CA TYR A 196 8.24 -9.06 9.67
C TYR A 196 8.87 -8.66 11.00
N ASP A 197 10.19 -8.53 11.00
CA ASP A 197 10.95 -7.90 12.08
C ASP A 197 10.98 -6.38 11.82
N PRO A 198 10.40 -5.54 12.71
CA PRO A 198 10.33 -4.10 12.49
C PRO A 198 11.68 -3.44 12.79
N ASP A 199 12.42 -3.08 11.74
CA ASP A 199 13.49 -2.09 11.78
C ASP A 199 12.89 -0.70 11.43
N PRO A 200 13.36 0.42 12.00
CA PRO A 200 12.61 1.68 12.06
C PRO A 200 12.47 2.35 10.70
N ILE A 201 11.27 2.34 10.11
CA ILE A 201 10.95 2.93 8.79
C ILE A 201 9.44 3.27 8.68
N TRP A 202 9.04 4.08 7.69
CA TRP A 202 7.64 4.21 7.24
C TRP A 202 7.26 3.07 6.30
N PHE A 203 6.04 2.58 6.41
CA PHE A 203 5.58 1.37 5.75
C PHE A 203 4.27 1.58 4.99
N LYS A 204 4.22 1.09 3.75
CA LYS A 204 2.98 0.98 2.96
C LYS A 204 2.92 -0.37 2.23
N VAL A 205 1.73 -0.73 1.79
CA VAL A 205 1.47 -1.95 1.01
C VAL A 205 0.70 -1.59 -0.25
N LEU A 206 1.13 -2.18 -1.37
CA LEU A 206 0.39 -2.14 -2.62
C LEU A 206 -0.02 -3.56 -3.01
N ILE A 207 -1.19 -3.66 -3.62
CA ILE A 207 -1.72 -4.92 -4.12
C ILE A 207 -1.81 -4.82 -5.64
N GLU A 208 -1.07 -5.69 -6.32
CA GLU A 208 -1.14 -5.90 -7.77
C GLU A 208 -2.09 -7.09 -8.02
N ASN A 209 -3.07 -6.91 -8.90
CA ASN A 209 -3.85 -8.02 -9.43
C ASN A 209 -3.15 -8.62 -10.64
N LEU A 210 -2.64 -9.85 -10.50
CA LEU A 210 -1.91 -10.53 -11.57
C LEU A 210 -2.83 -11.09 -12.66
N ASP A 211 -4.14 -11.12 -12.44
CA ASP A 211 -5.11 -11.55 -13.45
C ASP A 211 -5.45 -10.39 -14.40
N ALA A 212 -5.05 -10.53 -15.66
CA ALA A 212 -5.27 -9.52 -16.69
C ALA A 212 -6.72 -9.43 -17.21
N VAL A 213 -7.61 -10.32 -16.79
CA VAL A 213 -9.00 -10.39 -17.29
C VAL A 213 -10.03 -10.18 -16.18
N ASN A 214 -9.78 -10.69 -14.98
CA ASN A 214 -10.74 -10.72 -13.88
C ASN A 214 -10.33 -9.78 -12.75
N ALA A 215 -11.29 -9.05 -12.22
CA ALA A 215 -11.10 -8.25 -11.01
C ALA A 215 -11.05 -9.14 -9.76
N VAL A 216 -10.35 -8.64 -8.73
CA VAL A 216 -10.34 -9.20 -7.37
C VAL A 216 -11.18 -8.31 -6.47
N THR A 217 -12.02 -8.89 -5.62
CA THR A 217 -12.95 -8.15 -4.76
C THR A 217 -12.67 -8.39 -3.28
N ASP A 218 -13.30 -7.61 -2.41
CA ASP A 218 -13.20 -7.73 -0.95
C ASP A 218 -11.74 -7.73 -0.46
N VAL A 219 -10.92 -6.83 -1.02
CA VAL A 219 -9.48 -6.80 -0.74
C VAL A 219 -9.20 -5.95 0.48
N SER A 220 -8.59 -6.56 1.51
CA SER A 220 -8.13 -5.83 2.68
C SER A 220 -6.76 -6.28 3.16
N VAL A 221 -5.99 -5.32 3.63
CA VAL A 221 -4.71 -5.53 4.30
C VAL A 221 -4.86 -5.04 5.73
N LEU A 222 -4.66 -5.94 6.67
CA LEU A 222 -4.68 -5.67 8.10
C LEU A 222 -3.28 -5.80 8.62
N PHE A 223 -2.87 -4.90 9.51
CA PHE A 223 -1.66 -5.10 10.28
C PHE A 223 -1.99 -5.41 11.73
N ALA A 224 -1.10 -6.14 12.39
CA ALA A 224 -1.05 -6.26 13.83
C ALA A 224 0.38 -6.05 14.30
N TYR A 225 0.58 -5.17 15.27
CA TYR A 225 1.89 -4.92 15.86
C TYR A 225 1.82 -4.79 17.38
N GLU A 226 2.97 -4.92 18.03
CA GLU A 226 3.13 -4.67 19.47
C GLU A 226 3.70 -3.26 19.68
N ASN A 227 2.91 -2.40 20.34
CA ASN A 227 3.34 -1.03 20.67
C ASN A 227 4.63 -1.03 21.50
N ARG A 228 5.53 -0.10 21.19
CA ARG A 228 6.70 0.23 22.00
C ARG A 228 6.23 0.93 23.27
N THR A 229 6.31 0.22 24.40
CA THR A 229 6.04 0.75 25.74
C THR A 229 7.14 1.69 26.21
#